data_AF-A0A1I4X6Q8-F1
#
_entry.id   AF-A0A1I4X6Q8-F1
#
_cell.length_a   1.000
_cell.length_b   1.000
_cell.length_c   1.000
_cell.angle_alpha   90.00
_cell.angle_beta   90.00
_cell.angle_gamma   90.00
#
_symmetry.space_group_name_H-M   'P 1'
#
loop_
_entity.id
_entity.type
_entity.pdbx_description
1 polymer ?
#
loop_
_entity_poly.entity_id
_entity_poly.type
_entity_poly.pdbx_seq_one_letter_code
_entity_poly.pdbx_strand_id
1 'polypeptide(L)'
;MLNRTFGCVRLVWNKTLAERRARYQTEGEQTSYKQTSAALTVWKKNPELLFLNEVSSVPLQQTLRHQHAAFTNFFAGRAHYPRYKARTGRQSAHYTRSAFRMRGGRLWLAKTVRPLDVVWSWPNVDLAVLSPTTVIVSREADGRWFVTLVVDEDDPAPALPTEKTVGVDLGLTDFAVTSDGGRVAHPKHMQRHEERLRRYQRRMARKIKGSQNRKKTRRKLARSHSRVRDARQDFLHKMTTDLVRRYDVIVIET
;
A
#
# COMPACT_ATOMS: atom_id res chain seq x y z
N MET A 1 -9.63 7.30 16.73
CA MET A 1 -8.90 6.00 16.85
C MET A 1 -7.94 5.73 15.67
N LEU A 2 -8.38 5.65 14.40
CA LEU A 2 -7.50 5.27 13.27
C LEU A 2 -6.26 6.16 13.05
N ASN A 3 -6.43 7.50 13.03
CA ASN A 3 -5.28 8.42 12.89
C ASN A 3 -4.26 8.27 14.03
N ARG A 4 -4.71 7.92 15.24
CA ARG A 4 -3.82 7.63 16.39
C ARG A 4 -3.06 6.34 16.15
N THR A 5 -3.74 5.27 15.71
CA THR A 5 -3.10 4.00 15.29
C THR A 5 -1.99 4.23 14.25
N PHE A 6 -2.27 5.00 13.19
CA PHE A 6 -1.23 5.34 12.20
C PHE A 6 -0.06 6.14 12.78
N GLY A 7 -0.33 7.00 13.78
CA GLY A 7 0.70 7.68 14.54
C GLY A 7 1.61 6.70 15.27
N CYS A 8 1.03 5.78 16.05
CA CYS A 8 1.76 4.76 16.78
C CYS A 8 2.54 3.83 15.85
N VAL A 9 1.93 3.33 14.78
CA VAL A 9 2.59 2.46 13.77
C VAL A 9 3.79 3.17 13.13
N ARG A 10 3.66 4.47 12.80
CA ARG A 10 4.76 5.27 12.25
C ARG A 10 5.86 5.47 13.28
N LEU A 11 5.51 5.76 14.53
CA LEU A 11 6.48 5.95 15.61
C LEU A 11 7.28 4.68 15.86
N VAL A 12 6.61 3.53 16.01
CA VAL A 12 7.26 2.23 16.20
C VAL A 12 8.20 1.94 15.04
N TRP A 13 7.74 2.07 13.78
CA TRP A 13 8.61 1.87 12.61
C TRP A 13 9.84 2.78 12.63
N ASN A 14 9.64 4.09 12.84
CA ASN A 14 10.73 5.06 12.77
C ASN A 14 11.73 4.89 13.93
N LYS A 15 11.24 4.62 15.15
CA LYS A 15 12.09 4.40 16.32
C LYS A 15 12.90 3.11 16.16
N THR A 16 12.27 2.00 15.76
CA THR A 16 12.99 0.75 15.49
C THR A 16 14.00 0.90 14.35
N LEU A 17 13.67 1.64 13.28
CA LEU A 17 14.63 1.89 12.19
C LEU A 17 15.84 2.70 12.66
N ALA A 18 15.63 3.70 13.52
CA ALA A 18 16.71 4.49 14.09
C ALA A 18 17.61 3.64 14.99
N GLU A 19 17.04 2.79 15.84
CA GLU A 19 17.80 1.90 16.73
C GLU A 19 18.57 0.83 15.96
N ARG A 20 17.96 0.20 14.95
CA ARG A 20 18.65 -0.74 14.05
C ARG A 20 19.85 -0.09 13.38
N ARG A 21 19.67 1.14 12.87
CA ARG A 21 20.74 1.90 12.23
C ARG A 21 21.85 2.22 13.21
N ALA A 22 21.51 2.73 14.41
CA ALA A 22 22.48 3.07 15.42
C ALA A 22 23.31 1.85 15.83
N ARG A 23 22.64 0.73 16.15
CA ARG A 23 23.30 -0.52 16.52
C ARG A 23 24.24 -1.06 15.44
N TYR A 24 23.79 -1.07 14.19
CA TYR A 24 24.64 -1.51 13.09
C TYR A 24 25.87 -0.60 12.91
N GLN A 25 25.72 0.72 13.11
CA GLN A 25 26.82 1.66 13.01
C GLN A 25 27.84 1.54 14.16
N THR A 26 27.39 1.18 15.37
CA THR A 26 28.26 1.09 16.55
C THR A 26 28.85 -0.30 16.76
N GLU A 27 28.08 -1.35 16.52
CA GLU A 27 28.42 -2.74 16.86
C GLU A 27 28.62 -3.61 15.61
N GLY A 28 28.19 -3.17 14.42
CA GLY A 28 28.16 -4.01 13.21
C GLY A 28 27.06 -5.08 13.22
N GLU A 29 26.23 -5.12 14.27
CA GLU A 29 25.24 -6.19 14.48
C GLU A 29 23.85 -5.88 13.93
N GLN A 30 23.17 -6.94 13.48
CA GLN A 30 21.77 -6.88 13.07
C GLN A 30 20.83 -7.07 14.26
N THR A 31 19.68 -6.39 14.23
CA THR A 31 18.62 -6.61 15.24
C THR A 31 17.61 -7.65 14.76
N SER A 32 17.38 -8.71 15.54
CA SER A 32 16.35 -9.71 15.26
C SER A 32 14.93 -9.18 15.51
N TYR A 33 13.92 -9.86 14.98
CA TYR A 33 12.52 -9.57 15.30
C TYR A 33 12.24 -9.69 16.80
N LYS A 34 12.76 -10.75 17.46
CA LYS A 34 12.58 -11.00 18.89
C LYS A 34 13.03 -9.80 19.73
N GLN A 35 14.21 -9.25 19.45
CA GLN A 35 14.74 -8.07 20.13
C GLN A 35 13.83 -6.84 19.92
N THR A 36 13.38 -6.57 18.69
CA THR A 36 12.48 -5.43 18.45
C THR A 36 11.10 -5.59 19.11
N SER A 37 10.60 -6.82 19.22
CA SER A 37 9.36 -7.12 19.94
C SER A 37 9.51 -6.91 21.45
N ALA A 38 10.64 -7.31 22.03
CA ALA A 38 10.95 -7.06 23.43
C ALA A 38 11.06 -5.55 23.72
N ALA A 39 11.74 -4.79 22.86
CA ALA A 39 11.85 -3.33 22.97
C ALA A 39 10.46 -2.66 22.94
N LEU A 40 9.55 -3.09 22.05
CA LEU A 40 8.18 -2.58 22.02
C LEU A 40 7.42 -2.84 23.33
N THR A 41 7.61 -3.99 23.97
CA THR A 41 7.02 -4.28 25.29
C THR A 41 7.51 -3.30 26.35
N VAL A 42 8.80 -2.97 26.34
CA VAL A 42 9.39 -1.96 27.24
C VAL A 42 8.82 -0.58 26.94
N TRP A 43 8.73 -0.17 25.67
CA TRP A 43 8.18 1.14 25.29
C TRP A 43 6.75 1.33 25.76
N LYS A 44 5.93 0.29 25.70
CA LYS A 44 4.54 0.35 26.19
C LYS A 44 4.44 0.55 27.70
N LYS A 45 5.51 0.37 28.47
CA LYS A 45 5.57 0.66 29.91
C LYS A 45 6.21 2.03 30.22
N ASN A 46 6.88 2.64 29.25
CA ASN A 46 7.49 3.96 29.42
C ASN A 46 6.40 5.04 29.52
N PRO A 47 6.40 5.91 30.57
CA PRO A 47 5.46 7.01 30.74
C PRO A 47 5.25 7.88 29.49
N GLU A 48 6.31 8.19 28.75
CA GLU A 48 6.26 9.02 27.54
C GLU A 48 5.56 8.35 26.36
N LEU A 49 5.50 7.01 26.36
CA LEU A 49 4.98 6.19 25.26
C LEU A 49 3.75 5.36 25.66
N LEU A 50 3.13 5.66 26.82
CA LEU A 50 1.94 4.95 27.29
C LEU A 50 0.77 4.98 26.30
N PHE A 51 0.69 6.02 25.46
CA PHE A 51 -0.31 6.13 24.40
C PHE A 51 -0.26 4.98 23.38
N LEU A 52 0.82 4.19 23.33
CA LEU A 52 0.90 2.95 22.55
C LEU A 52 -0.09 1.88 23.03
N ASN A 53 -0.57 1.96 24.28
CA ASN A 53 -1.59 1.05 24.83
C ASN A 53 -3.03 1.44 24.44
N GLU A 54 -3.23 2.67 23.96
CA GLU A 54 -4.56 3.14 23.53
C GLU A 54 -5.00 2.54 22.18
N VAL A 55 -4.07 1.90 21.46
CA VAL A 55 -4.31 1.25 20.17
C VAL A 55 -4.11 -0.25 20.30
N SER A 56 -4.63 -1.02 19.34
CA SER A 56 -4.35 -2.45 19.29
C SER A 56 -2.85 -2.70 19.16
N SER A 57 -2.33 -3.68 19.91
CA SER A 57 -0.93 -4.12 19.82
C SER A 57 -0.61 -4.78 18.49
N VAL A 58 -1.61 -5.34 17.81
CA VAL A 58 -1.42 -6.12 16.57
C VAL A 58 -0.84 -5.26 15.44
N PRO A 59 -1.39 -4.08 15.08
CA PRO A 59 -0.74 -3.18 14.12
C PRO A 59 0.69 -2.80 14.49
N LEU A 60 1.01 -2.66 15.78
CA LEU A 60 2.36 -2.34 16.24
C LEU A 60 3.32 -3.51 16.02
N GLN A 61 2.91 -4.74 16.34
CA GLN A 61 3.71 -5.94 16.06
C GLN A 61 3.85 -6.21 14.56
N GLN A 62 2.77 -6.01 13.78
CA GLN A 62 2.81 -6.16 12.32
C GLN A 62 3.78 -5.16 11.68
N THR A 63 3.90 -3.93 12.19
CA THR A 63 4.91 -2.98 11.66
C THR A 63 6.34 -3.48 11.85
N LEU A 64 6.63 -4.17 12.96
CA LEU A 64 7.94 -4.79 13.21
C LEU A 64 8.19 -5.96 12.26
N ARG A 65 7.17 -6.80 12.00
CA ARG A 65 7.23 -7.89 11.02
C ARG A 65 7.50 -7.37 9.61
N HIS A 66 6.78 -6.33 9.19
CA HIS A 66 7.03 -5.69 7.89
C HIS A 66 8.44 -5.12 7.78
N GLN A 67 8.96 -4.53 8.87
CA GLN A 67 10.32 -3.98 8.85
C GLN A 67 11.36 -5.10 8.78
N HIS A 68 11.14 -6.20 9.51
CA HIS A 68 12.00 -7.38 9.43
C HIS A 68 12.04 -7.94 7.99
N ALA A 69 10.88 -8.16 7.36
CA ALA A 69 10.81 -8.60 5.97
C ALA A 69 11.48 -7.61 4.99
N ALA A 70 11.34 -6.30 5.24
CA ALA A 70 12.00 -5.28 4.42
C ALA A 70 13.54 -5.37 4.52
N PHE A 71 14.09 -5.65 5.71
CA PHE A 71 15.52 -5.90 5.87
C PHE A 71 15.95 -7.23 5.25
N THR A 72 15.17 -8.31 5.41
CA THR A 72 15.45 -9.60 4.74
C THR A 72 15.54 -9.43 3.23
N ASN A 73 14.62 -8.69 2.62
CA ASN A 73 14.64 -8.41 1.18
C ASN A 73 15.79 -7.49 0.77
N PHE A 74 16.13 -6.50 1.61
CA PHE A 74 17.27 -5.62 1.37
C PHE A 74 18.60 -6.40 1.33
N PHE A 75 18.85 -7.24 2.33
CA PHE A 75 20.07 -8.06 2.38
C PHE A 75 20.12 -9.12 1.28
N ALA A 76 18.96 -9.60 0.81
CA ALA A 76 18.86 -10.48 -0.34
C ALA A 76 18.98 -9.76 -1.71
N GLY A 77 19.25 -8.45 -1.75
CA GLY A 77 19.34 -7.68 -2.99
C GLY A 77 18.01 -7.47 -3.73
N ARG A 78 16.88 -7.86 -3.13
CA ARG A 78 15.53 -7.79 -3.72
C ARG A 78 14.79 -6.47 -3.44
N ALA A 79 15.34 -5.64 -2.56
CA ALA A 79 14.75 -4.34 -2.21
C ALA A 79 15.81 -3.32 -1.81
N HIS A 80 15.45 -2.03 -1.86
CA HIS A 80 16.27 -0.97 -1.30
C HIS A 80 16.16 -0.87 0.22
N TYR A 81 17.12 -0.17 0.83
CA TYR A 81 17.16 0.06 2.27
C TYR A 81 15.85 0.68 2.80
N PRO A 82 15.31 0.21 3.94
CA PRO A 82 14.07 0.74 4.50
C PRO A 82 14.15 2.24 4.84
N ARG A 83 13.10 3.00 4.49
CA ARG A 83 13.02 4.45 4.73
C ARG A 83 12.12 4.81 5.90
N TYR A 84 12.36 5.96 6.51
CA TYR A 84 11.46 6.52 7.52
C TYR A 84 10.05 6.79 6.95
N LYS A 85 9.02 6.44 7.71
CA LYS A 85 7.63 6.73 7.38
C LYS A 85 7.31 8.19 7.69
N ALA A 86 6.66 8.86 6.74
CA ALA A 86 6.20 10.23 6.87
C ALA A 86 4.69 10.32 7.20
N ARG A 87 4.28 11.31 8.00
CA ARG A 87 2.85 11.59 8.28
C ARG A 87 2.07 12.05 7.05
N THR A 88 2.76 12.51 6.01
CA THR A 88 2.14 13.15 4.84
C THR A 88 2.01 12.23 3.64
N GLY A 89 2.57 11.02 3.72
CA GLY A 89 2.42 9.98 2.71
C GLY A 89 1.30 9.01 3.05
N ARG A 90 1.30 7.85 2.36
CA ARG A 90 0.43 6.72 2.65
C ARG A 90 0.67 6.21 4.07
N GLN A 91 -0.41 5.96 4.78
CA GLN A 91 -0.42 5.38 6.13
C GLN A 91 -1.25 4.11 6.10
N SER A 92 -0.80 3.06 6.79
CA SER A 92 -1.52 1.80 6.88
C SER A 92 -1.35 1.17 8.27
N ALA A 93 -2.35 0.40 8.67
CA ALA A 93 -2.36 -0.45 9.84
C ALA A 93 -2.95 -1.81 9.45
N HIS A 94 -2.26 -2.89 9.80
CA HIS A 94 -2.65 -4.25 9.46
C HIS A 94 -3.15 -4.93 10.72
N TYR A 95 -4.32 -5.54 10.63
CA TYR A 95 -5.02 -6.24 11.70
C TYR A 95 -5.17 -7.70 11.27
N THR A 96 -4.50 -8.62 11.97
CA THR A 96 -4.72 -10.06 11.79
C THR A 96 -5.98 -10.51 12.53
N ARG A 97 -6.45 -11.76 12.31
CA ARG A 97 -7.70 -12.31 12.86
C ARG A 97 -7.99 -11.97 14.33
N SER A 98 -6.99 -11.96 15.20
CA SER A 98 -7.15 -11.60 16.62
C SER A 98 -7.47 -10.13 16.91
N ALA A 99 -7.39 -9.24 15.91
CA ALA A 99 -7.54 -7.80 16.06
C ALA A 99 -8.65 -7.18 15.20
N PHE A 100 -9.51 -8.00 14.63
CA PHE A 100 -10.75 -7.55 14.01
C PHE A 100 -11.83 -8.63 14.17
N ARG A 101 -13.08 -8.24 13.96
CA ARG A 101 -14.22 -9.14 13.91
C ARG A 101 -15.10 -8.75 12.73
N MET A 102 -15.56 -9.73 11.95
CA MET A 102 -16.57 -9.53 10.94
C MET A 102 -17.84 -10.31 11.31
N ARG A 103 -19.00 -9.67 11.19
CA ARG A 103 -20.31 -10.30 11.46
C ARG A 103 -21.40 -9.61 10.66
N GLY A 104 -22.17 -10.36 9.87
CA GLY A 104 -23.28 -9.82 9.07
C GLY A 104 -22.87 -8.65 8.17
N GLY A 105 -21.76 -8.80 7.46
CA GLY A 105 -21.22 -7.76 6.55
C GLY A 105 -20.65 -6.53 7.25
N ARG A 106 -20.55 -6.51 8.58
CA ARG A 106 -19.99 -5.38 9.35
C ARG A 106 -18.61 -5.73 9.90
N LEU A 107 -17.72 -4.74 9.92
CA LEU A 107 -16.33 -4.88 10.36
C LEU A 107 -16.06 -4.10 11.65
N TRP A 108 -15.61 -4.78 12.69
CA TRP A 108 -15.08 -4.18 13.91
C TRP A 108 -13.57 -4.34 13.95
N LEU A 109 -12.86 -3.32 14.39
CA LEU A 109 -11.44 -3.41 14.71
C LEU A 109 -11.24 -3.49 16.22
N ALA A 110 -10.16 -4.12 16.67
CA ALA A 110 -9.77 -4.07 18.07
C ALA A 110 -9.67 -2.61 18.56
N LYS A 111 -10.14 -2.36 19.79
CA LYS A 111 -10.27 -1.03 20.40
C LYS A 111 -11.30 -0.10 19.72
N THR A 112 -12.25 -0.66 18.96
CA THR A 112 -13.44 0.07 18.48
C THR A 112 -14.71 -0.55 19.04
N VAL A 113 -15.66 0.28 19.47
CA VAL A 113 -16.95 -0.16 20.04
C VAL A 113 -17.98 -0.41 18.93
N ARG A 114 -18.01 0.48 17.94
CA ARG A 114 -18.91 0.43 16.79
C ARG A 114 -18.20 -0.17 15.58
N PRO A 115 -18.93 -0.84 14.67
CA PRO A 115 -18.37 -1.24 13.40
C PRO A 115 -17.90 -0.02 12.61
N LEU A 116 -16.99 -0.23 11.68
CA LEU A 116 -16.61 0.77 10.70
C LEU A 116 -17.72 0.90 9.65
N ASP A 117 -18.07 2.15 9.35
CA ASP A 117 -18.90 2.46 8.18
C ASP A 117 -18.02 2.34 6.93
N VAL A 118 -18.21 1.25 6.20
CA VAL A 118 -17.46 0.92 4.98
C VAL A 118 -18.40 0.94 3.79
N VAL A 119 -18.02 1.66 2.74
CA VAL A 119 -18.68 1.57 1.44
C VAL A 119 -18.02 0.43 0.68
N TRP A 120 -18.77 -0.63 0.43
CA TRP A 120 -18.28 -1.80 -0.29
C TRP A 120 -18.20 -1.52 -1.80
N SER A 121 -17.11 -1.95 -2.43
CA SER A 121 -16.81 -1.63 -3.83
C SER A 121 -16.97 -2.81 -4.79
N TRP A 122 -17.28 -4.01 -4.28
CA TRP A 122 -17.41 -5.23 -5.06
C TRP A 122 -18.86 -5.72 -5.01
N PRO A 123 -19.75 -5.25 -5.90
CA PRO A 123 -21.19 -5.51 -5.79
C PRO A 123 -21.53 -7.00 -5.87
N ASN A 124 -20.70 -7.80 -6.54
CA ASN A 124 -20.92 -9.24 -6.74
C ASN A 124 -20.29 -10.11 -5.64
N VAL A 125 -19.73 -9.50 -4.60
CA VAL A 125 -19.11 -10.23 -3.49
C VAL A 125 -19.86 -9.87 -2.22
N ASP A 126 -20.50 -10.85 -1.60
CA ASP A 126 -21.16 -10.64 -0.32
C ASP A 126 -20.13 -10.52 0.81
N LEU A 127 -20.08 -9.35 1.43
CA LEU A 127 -19.18 -9.06 2.54
C LEU A 127 -19.48 -9.91 3.79
N ALA A 128 -20.70 -10.45 3.91
CA ALA A 128 -21.12 -11.27 5.04
C ALA A 128 -20.54 -12.69 5.02
N VAL A 129 -20.17 -13.21 3.84
CA VAL A 129 -19.60 -14.57 3.69
C VAL A 129 -18.08 -14.60 3.71
N LEU A 130 -17.42 -13.43 3.57
CA LEU A 130 -15.95 -13.36 3.55
C LEU A 130 -15.33 -13.72 4.90
N SER A 131 -14.25 -14.53 4.85
CA SER A 131 -13.46 -14.94 6.02
C SER A 131 -11.99 -14.47 5.92
N PRO A 132 -11.72 -13.15 6.02
CA PRO A 132 -10.38 -12.64 5.81
C PRO A 132 -9.37 -13.13 6.85
N THR A 133 -8.12 -13.29 6.45
CA THR A 133 -6.97 -13.49 7.34
C THR A 133 -6.48 -12.18 7.92
N THR A 134 -6.55 -11.11 7.13
CA THR A 134 -6.02 -9.79 7.45
C THR A 134 -6.93 -8.68 6.96
N VAL A 135 -7.12 -7.66 7.80
CA VAL A 135 -7.74 -6.40 7.43
C VAL A 135 -6.68 -5.30 7.44
N ILE A 136 -6.55 -4.59 6.33
CA ILE A 136 -5.63 -3.47 6.18
C ILE A 136 -6.44 -2.19 6.07
N VAL A 137 -6.35 -1.33 7.08
CA VAL A 137 -6.88 0.03 6.97
C VAL A 137 -5.77 0.95 6.53
N SER A 138 -6.01 1.70 5.46
CA SER A 138 -5.03 2.64 4.92
C SER A 138 -5.64 3.98 4.58
N ARG A 139 -4.78 4.99 4.58
CA ARG A 139 -5.10 6.35 4.15
C ARG A 139 -4.04 6.84 3.18
N GLU A 140 -4.48 7.20 2.00
CA GLU A 140 -3.63 7.74 0.95
C GLU A 140 -3.30 9.23 1.20
N ALA A 141 -2.23 9.72 0.57
CA ALA A 141 -1.78 11.11 0.73
C ALA A 141 -2.81 12.15 0.23
N ASP A 142 -3.70 11.74 -0.67
CA ASP A 142 -4.80 12.55 -1.21
C ASP A 142 -5.99 12.68 -0.23
N GLY A 143 -6.01 11.86 0.82
CA GLY A 143 -7.02 11.84 1.88
C GLY A 143 -8.02 10.68 1.80
N ARG A 144 -8.00 9.86 0.74
CA ARG A 144 -8.89 8.69 0.63
C ARG A 144 -8.54 7.62 1.66
N TRP A 145 -9.56 6.93 2.12
CA TRP A 145 -9.45 5.80 3.04
C TRP A 145 -9.81 4.51 2.31
N PHE A 146 -9.09 3.45 2.62
CA PHE A 146 -9.34 2.12 2.08
C PHE A 146 -9.31 1.11 3.22
N VAL A 147 -10.25 0.18 3.15
CA VAL A 147 -10.23 -1.08 3.91
C VAL A 147 -10.00 -2.17 2.89
N THR A 148 -8.88 -2.89 3.01
CA THR A 148 -8.56 -4.04 2.18
C THR A 148 -8.70 -5.29 3.02
N LEU A 149 -9.45 -6.26 2.53
CA LEU A 149 -9.60 -7.58 3.13
C LEU A 149 -8.70 -8.54 2.36
N VAL A 150 -7.82 -9.23 3.06
CA VAL A 150 -7.02 -10.33 2.51
C VAL A 150 -7.76 -11.61 2.85
N VAL A 151 -8.19 -12.33 1.82
CA VAL A 151 -8.89 -13.60 1.91
C VAL A 151 -8.01 -14.67 1.27
N ASP A 152 -8.07 -15.88 1.82
CA ASP A 152 -7.50 -17.05 1.16
C ASP A 152 -8.64 -17.62 0.30
N GLU A 153 -8.40 -17.77 -0.99
CA GLU A 153 -9.32 -18.35 -1.97
C GLU A 153 -8.55 -19.40 -2.75
N ASP A 154 -9.24 -20.46 -3.17
CA ASP A 154 -8.65 -21.45 -4.07
C ASP A 154 -8.39 -20.82 -5.45
N ASP A 155 -7.45 -21.40 -6.19
CA ASP A 155 -7.18 -20.95 -7.56
C ASP A 155 -8.47 -21.03 -8.40
N PRO A 156 -8.75 -20.02 -9.23
CA PRO A 156 -9.92 -20.07 -10.09
C PRO A 156 -9.81 -21.25 -11.05
N ALA A 157 -10.97 -21.81 -11.43
CA ALA A 157 -11.01 -22.80 -12.49
C ALA A 157 -10.30 -22.24 -13.75
N PRO A 158 -9.47 -23.04 -14.44
CA PRO A 158 -8.83 -22.60 -15.67
C PRO A 158 -9.87 -22.09 -16.67
N ALA A 159 -9.54 -21.01 -17.38
CA ALA A 159 -10.35 -20.55 -18.50
C ALA A 159 -10.35 -21.61 -19.61
N LEU A 160 -11.36 -21.57 -20.49
CA LEU A 160 -11.37 -22.40 -21.69
C LEU A 160 -10.15 -22.06 -22.56
N PRO A 161 -9.41 -23.05 -23.08
CA PRO A 161 -8.27 -22.80 -23.96
C PRO A 161 -8.68 -21.99 -25.18
N THR A 162 -7.90 -20.97 -25.50
CA THR A 162 -8.02 -20.19 -26.73
C THR A 162 -7.16 -20.72 -27.87
N GLU A 163 -6.16 -21.56 -27.55
CA GLU A 163 -5.12 -22.10 -28.43
C GLU A 163 -4.27 -21.02 -29.12
N LYS A 164 -4.30 -19.79 -28.60
CA LYS A 164 -3.63 -18.65 -29.20
C LYS A 164 -2.41 -18.24 -28.39
N THR A 165 -1.34 -17.91 -29.12
CA THR A 165 -0.11 -17.34 -28.58
C THR A 165 0.09 -15.94 -29.13
N VAL A 166 0.56 -15.02 -28.30
CA VAL A 166 0.91 -13.67 -28.74
C VAL A 166 2.22 -13.20 -28.12
N GLY A 167 3.06 -12.59 -28.94
CA GLY A 167 4.18 -11.77 -28.48
C GLY A 167 3.70 -10.34 -28.24
N VAL A 168 4.11 -9.73 -27.14
CA VAL A 168 3.81 -8.33 -26.79
C VAL A 168 5.12 -7.56 -26.68
N ASP A 169 5.29 -6.57 -27.55
CA ASP A 169 6.36 -5.59 -27.49
C ASP A 169 5.84 -4.25 -26.93
N LEU A 170 6.59 -3.63 -26.03
CA LEU A 170 6.20 -2.38 -25.35
C LEU A 170 6.95 -1.18 -25.95
N GLY A 171 6.20 -0.22 -26.48
CA GLY A 171 6.76 0.88 -27.27
C GLY A 171 6.61 2.28 -26.67
N LEU A 172 7.35 3.23 -27.26
CA LEU A 172 7.20 4.67 -26.99
C LEU A 172 6.06 5.31 -27.80
N THR A 173 5.88 4.88 -29.06
CA THR A 173 4.86 5.42 -29.97
C THR A 173 3.48 4.83 -29.67
N ASP A 174 3.38 3.51 -29.72
CA ASP A 174 2.26 2.71 -29.22
C ASP A 174 2.64 2.15 -27.85
N PHE A 175 1.70 2.04 -26.91
CA PHE A 175 1.97 1.45 -25.60
C PHE A 175 2.41 -0.01 -25.73
N ALA A 176 1.71 -0.77 -26.58
CA ALA A 176 2.07 -2.13 -26.89
C ALA A 176 1.71 -2.48 -28.34
N VAL A 177 2.52 -3.32 -28.96
CA VAL A 177 2.27 -3.93 -30.26
C VAL A 177 2.27 -5.44 -30.08
N THR A 178 1.29 -6.11 -30.66
CA THR A 178 1.16 -7.57 -30.59
C THR A 178 1.62 -8.22 -31.89
N SER A 179 2.16 -9.44 -31.80
CA SER A 179 2.70 -10.18 -32.96
C SER A 179 1.65 -10.50 -34.02
N ASP A 180 0.36 -10.46 -33.67
CA ASP A 180 -0.78 -10.61 -34.60
C ASP A 180 -1.21 -9.27 -35.24
N GLY A 181 -0.41 -8.22 -35.09
CA GLY A 181 -0.62 -6.92 -35.72
C GLY A 181 -1.49 -5.94 -34.92
N GLY A 182 -1.96 -6.33 -33.73
CA GLY A 182 -2.69 -5.45 -32.83
C GLY A 182 -1.80 -4.32 -32.28
N ARG A 183 -2.41 -3.15 -32.07
CA ARG A 183 -1.72 -1.97 -31.52
C ARG A 183 -2.57 -1.35 -30.42
N VAL A 184 -1.93 -1.11 -29.28
CA VAL A 184 -2.54 -0.45 -28.13
C VAL A 184 -1.89 0.92 -27.99
N ALA A 185 -2.64 1.99 -28.24
CA ALA A 185 -2.14 3.35 -28.09
C ALA A 185 -1.99 3.74 -26.62
N HIS A 186 -1.07 4.67 -26.34
CA HIS A 186 -0.97 5.30 -25.01
C HIS A 186 -2.28 6.02 -24.65
N PRO A 187 -2.77 5.93 -23.39
CA PRO A 187 -3.99 6.61 -22.99
C PRO A 187 -3.87 8.13 -23.10
N LYS A 188 -4.52 8.73 -24.11
CA LYS A 188 -4.45 10.19 -24.36
C LYS A 188 -4.85 11.04 -23.15
N HIS A 189 -5.78 10.54 -22.33
CA HIS A 189 -6.22 11.25 -21.12
C HIS A 189 -5.12 11.33 -20.03
N MET A 190 -4.11 10.47 -20.07
CA MET A 190 -3.00 10.46 -19.12
C MET A 190 -2.12 11.72 -19.23
N GLN A 191 -1.90 12.22 -20.45
CA GLN A 191 -1.12 13.44 -20.69
C GLN A 191 -1.69 14.64 -19.91
N ARG A 192 -3.01 14.82 -19.92
CA ARG A 192 -3.69 15.89 -19.17
C ARG A 192 -3.47 15.76 -17.65
N HIS A 193 -3.44 14.54 -17.13
CA HIS A 193 -3.17 14.30 -15.71
C HIS A 193 -1.70 14.61 -15.36
N GLU A 194 -0.77 14.25 -16.22
CA GLU A 194 0.66 14.52 -16.05
C GLU A 194 1.01 16.00 -16.13
N GLU A 195 0.42 16.76 -17.07
CA GLU A 195 0.58 18.21 -17.13
C GLU A 195 0.10 18.90 -15.86
N ARG A 196 -1.06 18.46 -15.35
CA ARG A 196 -1.61 18.97 -14.09
C ARG A 196 -0.70 18.62 -12.91
N LEU A 197 -0.10 17.42 -12.91
CA LEU A 197 0.88 16.99 -11.93
C LEU A 197 2.11 17.91 -11.95
N ARG A 198 2.73 18.09 -13.12
CA ARG A 198 3.89 18.99 -13.32
C ARG A 198 3.59 20.40 -12.85
N ARG A 199 2.39 20.93 -13.13
CA ARG A 199 1.93 22.25 -12.66
C ARG A 199 1.92 22.35 -11.13
N TYR A 200 1.39 21.35 -10.43
CA TYR A 200 1.37 21.37 -8.96
C TYR A 200 2.74 21.13 -8.33
N GLN A 201 3.62 20.34 -8.96
CA GLN A 201 5.01 20.17 -8.52
C GLN A 201 5.75 21.51 -8.56
N ARG A 202 5.70 22.24 -9.69
CA ARG A 202 6.27 23.59 -9.82
C ARG A 202 5.70 24.57 -8.80
N ARG A 203 4.37 24.55 -8.59
CA ARG A 203 3.72 25.38 -7.58
C ARG A 203 4.20 25.04 -6.16
N MET A 204 4.37 23.75 -5.83
CA MET A 204 4.81 23.31 -4.51
C MET A 204 6.25 23.74 -4.21
N ALA A 205 7.14 23.65 -5.20
CA ALA A 205 8.55 24.04 -5.07
C ALA A 205 8.71 25.51 -4.66
N ARG A 206 7.86 26.39 -5.21
CA ARG A 206 7.87 27.84 -4.91
C ARG A 206 7.20 28.23 -3.59
N LYS A 207 6.64 27.29 -2.81
CA LYS A 207 5.97 27.63 -1.54
C LYS A 207 6.91 27.46 -0.35
N ILE A 208 6.88 28.44 0.55
CA ILE A 208 7.61 28.45 1.82
C ILE A 208 7.33 27.17 2.61
N LYS A 209 8.39 26.50 3.07
CA LYS A 209 8.33 25.29 3.89
C LYS A 209 7.53 25.58 5.16
N GLY A 210 6.71 24.62 5.60
CA GLY A 210 5.85 24.79 6.79
C GLY A 210 4.56 25.61 6.59
N SER A 211 4.50 26.51 5.61
CA SER A 211 3.34 27.40 5.41
C SER A 211 2.01 26.66 5.14
N GLN A 212 0.89 27.28 5.51
CA GLN A 212 -0.45 26.75 5.24
C GLN A 212 -0.72 26.62 3.73
N ASN A 213 -0.21 27.55 2.92
CA ASN A 213 -0.31 27.51 1.46
C ASN A 213 0.44 26.31 0.86
N ARG A 214 1.61 25.94 1.42
CA ARG A 214 2.31 24.72 1.03
C ARG A 214 1.52 23.47 1.42
N LYS A 215 0.91 23.44 2.62
CA LYS A 215 0.03 22.32 3.04
C LYS A 215 -1.16 22.14 2.10
N LYS A 216 -1.83 23.24 1.71
CA LYS A 216 -2.93 23.23 0.72
C LYS A 216 -2.45 22.71 -0.64
N THR A 217 -1.32 23.22 -1.14
CA THR A 217 -0.76 22.83 -2.44
C THR A 217 -0.32 21.37 -2.46
N ARG A 218 0.27 20.86 -1.37
CA ARG A 218 0.65 19.45 -1.23
C ARG A 218 -0.55 18.52 -1.35
N ARG A 219 -1.71 18.86 -0.77
CA ARG A 219 -2.95 18.06 -0.92
C ARG A 219 -3.40 18.01 -2.38
N LYS A 220 -3.33 19.14 -3.10
CA LYS A 220 -3.63 19.21 -4.54
C LYS A 220 -2.65 18.35 -5.35
N LEU A 221 -1.36 18.41 -5.02
CA LEU A 221 -0.33 17.58 -5.63
C LEU A 221 -0.59 16.09 -5.41
N ALA A 222 -0.91 15.68 -4.17
CA ALA A 222 -1.23 14.30 -3.84
C ALA A 222 -2.43 13.77 -4.65
N ARG A 223 -3.50 14.56 -4.78
CA ARG A 223 -4.65 14.22 -5.64
C ARG A 223 -4.26 14.06 -7.11
N SER A 224 -3.34 14.89 -7.61
CA SER A 224 -2.83 14.75 -8.98
C SER A 224 -2.00 13.47 -9.16
N HIS A 225 -1.13 13.13 -8.20
CA HIS A 225 -0.41 11.85 -8.23
C HIS A 225 -1.38 10.67 -8.24
N SER A 226 -2.40 10.70 -7.38
CA SER A 226 -3.43 9.68 -7.31
C SER A 226 -4.18 9.52 -8.62
N ARG A 227 -4.58 10.60 -9.30
CA ARG A 227 -5.22 10.50 -10.62
C ARG A 227 -4.34 9.86 -11.68
N VAL A 228 -3.05 10.21 -11.73
CA VAL A 228 -2.11 9.57 -12.67
C VAL A 228 -1.98 8.09 -12.36
N ARG A 229 -1.79 7.73 -11.08
CA ARG A 229 -1.69 6.33 -10.65
C ARG A 229 -2.95 5.54 -11.00
N ASP A 230 -4.12 6.06 -10.62
CA ASP A 230 -5.39 5.37 -10.80
C ASP A 230 -5.72 5.20 -12.29
N ALA A 231 -5.44 6.20 -13.14
CA ALA A 231 -5.60 6.10 -14.60
C ALA A 231 -4.65 5.06 -15.23
N ARG A 232 -3.38 5.03 -14.79
CA ARG A 232 -2.42 4.00 -15.22
C ARG A 232 -2.88 2.61 -14.83
N GLN A 233 -3.33 2.45 -13.59
CA GLN A 233 -3.78 1.16 -13.07
C GLN A 233 -5.04 0.66 -13.77
N ASP A 234 -6.00 1.54 -14.04
CA ASP A 234 -7.20 1.21 -14.83
C ASP A 234 -6.84 0.74 -16.25
N PHE A 235 -5.97 1.46 -16.93
CA PHE A 235 -5.51 1.09 -18.27
C PHE A 235 -4.80 -0.26 -18.28
N LEU A 236 -3.83 -0.45 -17.36
CA LEU A 236 -3.07 -1.70 -17.26
C LEU A 236 -3.99 -2.88 -16.98
N HIS A 237 -4.91 -2.76 -16.01
CA HIS A 237 -5.82 -3.85 -15.65
C HIS A 237 -6.75 -4.23 -16.80
N LYS A 238 -7.27 -3.25 -17.55
CA LYS A 238 -8.10 -3.52 -18.74
C LYS A 238 -7.30 -4.24 -19.82
N MET A 239 -6.09 -3.78 -20.09
CA MET A 239 -5.23 -4.38 -21.10
C MET A 239 -4.81 -5.80 -20.71
N THR A 240 -4.35 -6.02 -19.48
CA THR A 240 -3.95 -7.37 -19.04
C THR A 240 -5.13 -8.32 -19.01
N THR A 241 -6.32 -7.85 -18.62
CA THR A 241 -7.54 -8.66 -18.68
C THR A 241 -7.93 -9.01 -20.11
N ASP A 242 -7.79 -8.08 -21.06
CA ASP A 242 -8.03 -8.35 -22.49
C ASP A 242 -7.07 -9.40 -23.02
N LEU A 243 -5.77 -9.28 -22.72
CA LEU A 243 -4.76 -10.23 -23.14
C LEU A 243 -5.03 -11.64 -22.58
N VAL A 244 -5.25 -11.78 -21.27
CA VAL A 244 -5.51 -13.08 -20.63
C VAL A 244 -6.81 -13.73 -21.13
N ARG A 245 -7.78 -12.95 -21.59
CA ARG A 245 -9.02 -13.50 -22.18
C ARG A 245 -8.86 -13.98 -23.61
N ARG A 246 -7.83 -13.51 -24.32
CA ARG A 246 -7.67 -13.73 -25.77
C ARG A 246 -6.57 -14.72 -26.13
N TYR A 247 -5.61 -14.93 -25.24
CA TYR A 247 -4.41 -15.71 -25.50
C TYR A 247 -4.07 -16.59 -24.31
N ASP A 248 -3.70 -17.84 -24.58
CA ASP A 248 -3.26 -18.81 -23.57
C ASP A 248 -1.79 -18.57 -23.21
N VAL A 249 -0.99 -18.19 -24.21
CA VAL A 249 0.44 -17.91 -24.05
C VAL A 249 0.71 -16.47 -24.44
N ILE A 250 1.24 -15.70 -23.48
CA ILE A 250 1.64 -14.31 -23.66
C ILE A 250 3.16 -14.24 -23.44
N VAL A 251 3.89 -13.93 -24.50
CA VAL A 251 5.34 -13.72 -24.45
C VAL A 251 5.60 -12.21 -24.39
N ILE A 252 6.45 -11.78 -23.47
CA ILE A 252 6.82 -10.36 -23.30
C ILE A 252 8.32 -10.24 -23.56
N GLU A 253 8.71 -9.35 -24.46
CA GLU A 253 10.13 -8.99 -24.62
C GLU A 253 10.55 -8.07 -23.47
N THR A 254 11.62 -8.44 -22.76
CA THR A 254 12.19 -7.70 -21.62
C THR A 254 13.51 -7.05 -21.97
#